data_AF-A0A1Y4VHE8-F1
#
_entry.id   AF-A0A1Y4VHE8-F1
#
_cell.length_a   1.000
_cell.length_b   1.000
_cell.length_c   1.000
_cell.angle_alpha   90.00
_cell.angle_beta   90.00
_cell.angle_gamma   90.00
#
_symmetry.space_group_name_H-M   'P 1'
#
loop_
_entity.id
_entity.type
_entity.pdbx_description
1 polymer ?
#
loop_
_entity_poly.entity_id
_entity_poly.type
_entity_poly.pdbx_seq_one_letter_code
_entity_poly.pdbx_strand_id
1 'polypeptide(L)'
;MRKSIKMAVFAGAACACMAGAGMSVKAADKVAINEKNFAPAVMEYAQNADTNEDGFLSSKEASKVKKMRFDTRQYIDSFQGVKYFTGLKKFIYEVAEYQQDMTAAPDLDLSGMDKLEKVTIYSESMHIGTINLQDCTNLQQLALIPDSEHMIYVDGINLQGCTNLDSFICGGQTDQIDLSGLKKLEDVMFTGETETLNLDRCSKLKNIYIISDTLKTLSLKGVRKLKGITVKAPSLESLDLSKNKKLKNVNCHYTQITSLDLSGNKDLKYLHCQNNRKLTSLDVTGCTSLRYLRCHNTALTKINVKTNKKLEILGCKNTKITSLKLKKNRKLRFLNCMGTKVQKLDLSKTCIRGEGRLRCEKTVDVTYAARKK
;
A
#
# COMPACT_ATOMS: atom_id res chain seq x y z
N MET A 1 -62.23 -19.13 -65.06
CA MET A 1 -61.02 -19.74 -65.66
C MET A 1 -59.78 -19.01 -65.17
N ARG A 2 -58.91 -19.76 -64.48
CA ARG A 2 -57.45 -19.63 -64.34
C ARG A 2 -56.78 -18.28 -63.94
N LYS A 3 -56.10 -18.39 -62.79
CA LYS A 3 -54.80 -17.81 -62.38
C LYS A 3 -54.80 -16.31 -62.02
N SER A 4 -54.10 -15.79 -60.99
CA SER A 4 -52.84 -16.23 -60.39
C SER A 4 -52.51 -15.47 -59.08
N ILE A 5 -51.56 -16.04 -58.30
CA ILE A 5 -50.45 -15.38 -57.57
C ILE A 5 -50.61 -14.95 -56.07
N LYS A 6 -49.79 -15.68 -55.29
CA LYS A 6 -49.08 -15.55 -54.00
C LYS A 6 -48.99 -14.24 -53.18
N MET A 7 -48.98 -14.49 -51.86
CA MET A 7 -48.15 -13.99 -50.73
C MET A 7 -47.97 -12.49 -50.44
N ALA A 8 -48.35 -12.11 -49.20
CA ALA A 8 -47.54 -11.38 -48.21
C ALA A 8 -48.32 -11.41 -46.86
N VAL A 9 -47.87 -12.11 -45.82
CA VAL A 9 -47.14 -11.61 -44.63
C VAL A 9 -47.65 -10.25 -44.11
N PHE A 10 -48.23 -10.22 -42.90
CA PHE A 10 -47.90 -9.26 -41.84
C PHE A 10 -48.49 -9.64 -40.46
N ALA A 11 -47.65 -9.46 -39.44
CA ALA A 11 -47.91 -9.04 -38.06
C ALA A 11 -48.84 -9.86 -37.13
N GLY A 12 -48.26 -10.28 -36.00
CA GLY A 12 -48.98 -10.58 -34.77
C GLY A 12 -48.07 -10.38 -33.58
N ALA A 13 -47.98 -9.13 -33.11
CA ALA A 13 -47.28 -8.76 -31.88
C ALA A 13 -48.12 -9.11 -30.64
N ALA A 14 -47.40 -9.57 -29.62
CA ALA A 14 -47.68 -9.66 -28.18
C ALA A 14 -49.07 -9.27 -27.63
N CYS A 15 -49.62 -10.15 -26.79
CA CYS A 15 -50.40 -9.73 -25.64
C CYS A 15 -50.03 -10.61 -24.43
N ALA A 16 -49.47 -9.97 -23.40
CA ALA A 16 -49.13 -10.57 -22.12
C ALA A 16 -50.32 -10.44 -21.15
N CYS A 17 -50.58 -11.46 -20.32
CA CYS A 17 -51.03 -11.31 -18.94
C CYS A 17 -50.98 -12.65 -18.16
N MET A 18 -49.95 -12.75 -17.32
CA MET A 18 -49.90 -13.18 -15.91
C MET A 18 -50.69 -14.40 -15.36
N ALA A 19 -49.87 -15.30 -14.81
CA ALA A 19 -49.88 -15.82 -13.42
C ALA A 19 -50.62 -17.14 -13.08
N GLY A 20 -49.82 -18.10 -12.60
CA GLY A 20 -50.11 -18.81 -11.35
C GLY A 20 -50.29 -20.33 -11.43
N ALA A 21 -49.19 -21.09 -11.35
CA ALA A 21 -49.12 -22.32 -10.56
C ALA A 21 -47.66 -22.79 -10.50
N GLY A 22 -47.15 -22.94 -9.28
CA GLY A 22 -45.79 -23.39 -9.01
C GLY A 22 -45.52 -24.77 -9.59
N MET A 23 -44.59 -24.82 -10.55
CA MET A 23 -43.69 -25.94 -10.67
C MET A 23 -42.37 -25.50 -10.08
N SER A 24 -42.09 -25.99 -8.87
CA SER A 24 -40.75 -26.08 -8.30
C SER A 24 -39.90 -26.95 -9.24
N VAL A 25 -39.37 -26.36 -10.29
CA VAL A 25 -38.26 -26.92 -11.04
C VAL A 25 -37.01 -26.34 -10.38
N LYS A 26 -36.25 -27.20 -9.69
CA LYS A 26 -34.85 -26.91 -9.35
C LYS A 26 -34.15 -26.53 -10.66
N ALA A 27 -34.07 -25.24 -10.95
CA ALA A 27 -33.37 -24.74 -12.13
C ALA A 27 -31.91 -25.17 -11.96
N ALA A 28 -31.41 -25.91 -12.96
CA ALA A 28 -30.19 -26.70 -12.87
C ALA A 28 -29.00 -25.93 -12.24
N ASP A 29 -28.29 -26.61 -11.34
CA ASP A 29 -27.04 -26.17 -10.67
C ASP A 29 -25.84 -26.02 -11.63
N LYS A 30 -26.11 -25.72 -12.91
CA LYS A 30 -25.11 -25.60 -13.98
C LYS A 30 -25.39 -24.41 -14.89
N VAL A 31 -24.32 -23.83 -15.43
CA VAL A 31 -24.37 -22.65 -16.31
C VAL A 31 -23.87 -23.03 -17.69
N ALA A 32 -24.62 -22.70 -18.74
CA ALA A 32 -24.22 -23.01 -20.12
C ALA A 32 -22.90 -22.32 -20.48
N ILE A 33 -21.96 -23.07 -21.06
CA ILE A 33 -20.64 -22.58 -21.46
C ILE A 33 -20.77 -21.97 -22.84
N ASN A 34 -20.96 -20.65 -22.88
CA ASN A 34 -21.10 -19.87 -24.11
C ASN A 34 -20.78 -18.39 -23.86
N GLU A 35 -20.70 -17.62 -24.94
CA GLU A 35 -20.37 -16.19 -24.95
C GLU A 35 -21.38 -15.32 -24.18
N LYS A 36 -22.60 -15.81 -23.95
CA LYS A 36 -23.60 -15.09 -23.13
C LYS A 36 -23.22 -15.11 -21.64
N ASN A 37 -22.51 -16.14 -21.18
CA ASN A 37 -22.20 -16.33 -19.76
C ASN A 37 -20.73 -16.12 -19.43
N PHE A 38 -19.83 -16.33 -20.39
CA PHE A 38 -18.39 -16.28 -20.19
C PHE A 38 -17.73 -15.43 -21.26
N ALA A 39 -16.89 -14.47 -20.85
CA ALA A 39 -15.98 -13.79 -21.76
C ALA A 39 -14.94 -14.79 -22.31
N PRO A 40 -14.34 -14.56 -23.49
CA PRO A 40 -13.44 -15.52 -24.13
C PRO A 40 -12.34 -16.06 -23.21
N ALA A 41 -11.66 -15.17 -22.47
CA ALA A 41 -10.59 -15.55 -21.54
C ALA A 41 -11.06 -16.42 -20.37
N VAL A 42 -12.30 -16.23 -19.91
CA VAL A 42 -12.89 -17.00 -18.80
C VAL A 42 -13.52 -18.30 -19.32
N MET A 43 -14.00 -18.31 -20.57
CA MET A 43 -14.65 -19.46 -21.19
C MET A 43 -13.71 -20.66 -21.31
N GLU A 44 -12.42 -20.44 -21.57
CA GLU A 44 -11.40 -21.51 -21.56
C GLU A 44 -11.35 -22.24 -20.21
N TYR A 45 -11.46 -21.52 -19.09
CA TYR A 45 -11.53 -22.13 -17.77
C TYR A 45 -12.82 -22.93 -17.56
N ALA A 46 -13.93 -22.50 -18.13
CA ALA A 46 -15.20 -23.21 -18.03
C ALA A 46 -15.16 -24.51 -18.83
N GLN A 47 -14.65 -24.46 -20.07
CA GLN A 47 -14.46 -25.62 -20.95
C GLN A 47 -13.52 -26.65 -20.31
N ASN A 48 -12.40 -26.22 -19.76
CA ASN A 48 -11.47 -27.11 -19.06
C ASN A 48 -12.04 -27.71 -17.76
N ALA A 49 -13.03 -27.06 -17.15
CA ALA A 49 -13.69 -27.53 -15.94
C ALA A 49 -14.86 -28.48 -16.22
N ASP A 50 -15.45 -28.44 -17.41
CA ASP A 50 -16.54 -29.33 -17.87
C ASP A 50 -16.00 -30.74 -18.11
N THR A 51 -15.88 -31.49 -17.02
CA THR A 51 -15.28 -32.83 -17.02
C THR A 51 -16.20 -33.90 -17.55
N ASN A 52 -17.50 -33.62 -17.66
CA ASN A 52 -18.47 -34.54 -18.24
C ASN A 52 -18.92 -34.14 -19.66
N GLU A 53 -18.30 -33.10 -20.22
CA GLU A 53 -18.45 -32.62 -21.60
C GLU A 53 -19.93 -32.40 -21.99
N ASP A 54 -20.75 -31.92 -21.05
CA ASP A 54 -22.17 -31.69 -21.32
C ASP A 54 -22.48 -30.26 -21.79
N GLY A 55 -21.46 -29.40 -21.87
CA GLY A 55 -21.57 -28.00 -22.27
C GLY A 55 -22.04 -27.09 -21.14
N PHE A 56 -22.12 -27.57 -19.90
CA PHE A 56 -22.53 -26.80 -18.74
C PHE A 56 -21.52 -26.88 -17.60
N LEU A 57 -21.13 -25.72 -17.08
CA LEU A 57 -20.31 -25.63 -15.88
C LEU A 57 -21.17 -25.89 -14.64
N SER A 58 -21.03 -27.06 -14.01
CA SER A 58 -21.70 -27.34 -12.74
C SER A 58 -21.02 -26.70 -11.54
N SER A 59 -21.76 -26.54 -10.44
CA SER A 59 -21.18 -26.10 -9.16
C SER A 59 -20.03 -26.99 -8.68
N LYS A 60 -20.11 -28.31 -8.92
CA LYS A 60 -19.05 -29.26 -8.55
C LYS A 60 -17.78 -29.01 -9.37
N GLU A 61 -17.92 -28.74 -10.65
CA GLU A 61 -16.81 -28.45 -11.57
C GLU A 61 -16.18 -27.10 -11.29
N ALA A 62 -17.00 -26.06 -11.21
CA ALA A 62 -16.58 -24.72 -10.84
C ALA A 62 -15.82 -24.70 -9.52
N SER A 63 -16.25 -25.49 -8.53
CA SER A 63 -15.58 -25.58 -7.24
C SER A 63 -14.17 -26.19 -7.30
N LYS A 64 -13.82 -26.95 -8.34
CA LYS A 64 -12.48 -27.55 -8.50
C LYS A 64 -11.46 -26.51 -8.96
N VAL A 65 -11.88 -25.46 -9.66
CA VAL A 65 -11.00 -24.39 -10.12
C VAL A 65 -10.59 -23.52 -8.93
N LYS A 66 -9.34 -23.66 -8.49
CA LYS A 66 -8.81 -22.93 -7.31
C LYS A 66 -7.96 -21.72 -7.69
N LYS A 67 -7.52 -21.64 -8.94
CA LYS A 67 -6.64 -20.58 -9.43
C LYS A 67 -7.04 -20.22 -10.85
N MET A 68 -7.06 -18.92 -11.12
CA MET A 68 -7.12 -18.35 -12.45
C MET A 68 -5.93 -17.44 -12.63
N ARG A 69 -5.21 -17.64 -13.73
CA ARG A 69 -4.12 -16.79 -14.18
C ARG A 69 -4.40 -16.38 -15.61
N PHE A 70 -4.52 -15.08 -15.79
CA PHE A 70 -4.62 -14.45 -17.09
C PHE A 70 -3.21 -13.92 -17.39
N ASP A 71 -2.49 -14.62 -18.25
CA ASP A 71 -1.13 -14.31 -18.68
C ASP A 71 -1.19 -14.07 -20.18
N THR A 72 -1.53 -12.84 -20.55
CA THR A 72 -1.89 -12.55 -21.92
C THR A 72 -0.99 -11.46 -22.48
N ARG A 73 -0.33 -11.80 -23.60
CA ARG A 73 0.15 -10.80 -24.57
C ARG A 73 -0.99 -10.10 -25.32
N GLN A 74 -2.23 -10.40 -24.95
CA GLN A 74 -3.46 -9.95 -25.60
C GLN A 74 -4.34 -9.26 -24.55
N TYR A 75 -5.01 -8.20 -24.96
CA TYR A 75 -5.93 -7.45 -24.11
C TYR A 75 -7.13 -8.31 -23.69
N ILE A 76 -7.53 -8.20 -22.42
CA ILE A 76 -8.76 -8.81 -21.90
C ILE A 76 -9.81 -7.72 -21.82
N ASP A 77 -10.89 -7.88 -22.57
CA ASP A 77 -12.01 -6.95 -22.67
C ASP A 77 -13.07 -7.16 -21.58
N SER A 78 -13.14 -8.36 -20.99
CA SER A 78 -14.11 -8.69 -19.94
C SER A 78 -13.69 -9.89 -19.08
N PHE A 79 -14.04 -9.84 -17.80
CA PHE A 79 -13.95 -10.98 -16.86
C PHE A 79 -15.32 -11.65 -16.60
N GLN A 80 -16.30 -11.43 -17.49
CA GLN A 80 -17.62 -12.00 -17.36
C GLN A 80 -17.56 -13.53 -17.16
N GLY A 81 -18.32 -14.01 -16.18
CA GLY A 81 -18.38 -15.42 -15.81
C GLY A 81 -17.41 -15.85 -14.70
N VAL A 82 -16.45 -15.01 -14.29
CA VAL A 82 -15.47 -15.35 -13.23
C VAL A 82 -16.14 -15.73 -11.90
N LYS A 83 -17.27 -15.12 -11.59
CA LYS A 83 -18.03 -15.36 -10.34
C LYS A 83 -18.67 -16.73 -10.27
N TYR A 84 -18.82 -17.45 -11.39
CA TYR A 84 -19.32 -18.83 -11.37
C TYR A 84 -18.32 -19.79 -10.71
N PHE A 85 -17.03 -19.43 -10.66
CA PHE A 85 -15.96 -20.25 -10.07
C PHE A 85 -15.88 -20.06 -8.56
N THR A 86 -16.90 -20.53 -7.85
CA THR A 86 -17.05 -20.42 -6.38
C THR A 86 -15.91 -21.06 -5.57
N GLY A 87 -15.11 -21.92 -6.21
CA GLY A 87 -13.93 -22.53 -5.61
C GLY A 87 -12.67 -21.66 -5.63
N LEU A 88 -12.68 -20.51 -6.33
CA LEU A 88 -11.50 -19.73 -6.65
C LEU A 88 -10.85 -19.15 -5.38
N LYS A 89 -9.56 -19.45 -5.21
CA LYS A 89 -8.74 -18.94 -4.10
C LYS A 89 -7.73 -17.89 -4.55
N LYS A 90 -7.27 -17.97 -5.81
CA LYS A 90 -6.22 -17.12 -6.33
C LYS A 90 -6.60 -16.58 -7.70
N PHE A 91 -6.62 -15.27 -7.83
CA PHE A 91 -6.79 -14.57 -9.10
C PHE A 91 -5.49 -13.83 -9.43
N ILE A 92 -4.95 -14.09 -10.62
CA ILE A 92 -3.75 -13.43 -11.13
C ILE A 92 -4.07 -12.85 -12.50
N TYR A 93 -3.77 -11.58 -12.68
CA TYR A 93 -3.86 -10.90 -13.96
C TYR A 93 -2.51 -10.27 -14.29
N GLU A 94 -1.93 -10.71 -15.40
CA GLU A 94 -0.66 -10.23 -15.95
C GLU A 94 -0.96 -9.66 -17.32
N VAL A 95 -0.68 -8.37 -17.48
CA VAL A 95 -0.94 -7.65 -18.73
C VAL A 95 0.37 -7.23 -19.34
N ALA A 96 0.59 -7.69 -20.57
CA ALA A 96 1.68 -7.21 -21.39
C ALA A 96 1.25 -5.96 -22.17
N GLU A 97 2.17 -4.99 -22.23
CA GLU A 97 2.26 -3.85 -23.14
C GLU A 97 0.95 -3.22 -23.65
N TYR A 98 0.69 -1.98 -23.21
CA TYR A 98 -0.33 -1.11 -23.78
C TYR A 98 0.00 -0.77 -25.24
N GLN A 99 -0.75 -1.33 -26.19
CA GLN A 99 -0.77 -0.79 -27.56
C GLN A 99 -1.62 0.49 -27.56
N GLN A 100 -1.05 1.54 -28.14
CA GLN A 100 -1.40 2.97 -28.01
C GLN A 100 -2.87 3.38 -28.27
N ASP A 101 -3.72 2.45 -28.71
CA ASP A 101 -5.12 2.66 -29.14
C ASP A 101 -6.18 1.87 -28.35
N MET A 102 -5.82 1.13 -27.28
CA MET A 102 -6.80 0.36 -26.49
C MET A 102 -7.36 1.14 -25.29
N THR A 103 -8.67 1.04 -25.09
CA THR A 103 -9.41 1.57 -23.95
C THR A 103 -8.92 0.98 -22.62
N ALA A 104 -9.18 1.68 -21.51
CA ALA A 104 -9.07 1.18 -20.14
C ALA A 104 -9.44 -0.31 -20.02
N ALA A 105 -8.63 -1.11 -19.33
CA ALA A 105 -8.97 -2.48 -19.01
C ALA A 105 -10.28 -2.54 -18.20
N PRO A 106 -11.08 -3.60 -18.39
CA PRO A 106 -12.42 -3.67 -17.84
C PRO A 106 -12.43 -3.60 -16.31
N ASP A 107 -13.58 -3.20 -15.78
CA ASP A 107 -13.89 -3.37 -14.37
C ASP A 107 -13.66 -4.84 -13.95
N LEU A 108 -12.97 -5.03 -12.83
CA LEU A 108 -12.74 -6.32 -12.22
C LEU A 108 -13.71 -6.50 -11.04
N ASP A 109 -14.85 -7.14 -11.30
CA ASP A 109 -15.79 -7.53 -10.24
C ASP A 109 -15.56 -8.97 -9.76
N LEU A 110 -14.93 -9.10 -8.58
CA LEU A 110 -14.80 -10.36 -7.84
C LEU A 110 -15.60 -10.33 -6.53
N SER A 111 -16.57 -9.41 -6.40
CA SER A 111 -17.34 -9.26 -5.17
C SER A 111 -18.07 -10.55 -4.76
N GLY A 112 -18.13 -10.80 -3.45
CA GLY A 112 -18.80 -11.95 -2.85
C GLY A 112 -18.07 -13.28 -3.02
N MET A 113 -16.88 -13.31 -3.63
CA MET A 113 -16.09 -14.54 -3.78
C MET A 113 -15.46 -14.94 -2.44
N ASP A 114 -16.24 -15.63 -1.61
CA ASP A 114 -15.90 -15.96 -0.21
C ASP A 114 -14.67 -16.86 -0.07
N LYS A 115 -14.28 -17.65 -1.08
CA LYS A 115 -13.06 -18.47 -1.06
C LYS A 115 -11.81 -17.75 -1.54
N LEU A 116 -11.94 -16.54 -2.08
CA LEU A 116 -10.83 -15.79 -2.64
C LEU A 116 -9.87 -15.38 -1.51
N GLU A 117 -8.64 -15.86 -1.58
CA GLU A 117 -7.58 -15.61 -0.58
C GLU A 117 -6.58 -14.56 -1.08
N LYS A 118 -6.33 -14.53 -2.39
CA LYS A 118 -5.32 -13.65 -2.99
C LYS A 118 -5.72 -13.14 -4.36
N VAL A 119 -5.56 -11.83 -4.55
CA VAL A 119 -5.64 -11.16 -5.85
C VAL A 119 -4.28 -10.52 -6.13
N THR A 120 -3.75 -10.77 -7.32
CA THR A 120 -2.50 -10.15 -7.75
C THR A 120 -2.64 -9.66 -9.19
N ILE A 121 -2.32 -8.40 -9.41
CA ILE A 121 -2.33 -7.78 -10.72
C ILE A 121 -0.91 -7.26 -11.00
N TYR A 122 -0.33 -7.70 -12.10
CA TYR A 122 0.92 -7.20 -12.64
C TYR A 122 0.63 -6.46 -13.94
N SER A 123 1.25 -5.31 -14.14
CA SER A 123 0.93 -4.47 -15.28
C SER A 123 2.08 -3.57 -15.71
N GLU A 124 2.27 -3.53 -17.03
CA GLU A 124 3.06 -2.54 -17.76
C GLU A 124 2.11 -1.43 -18.25
N SER A 125 1.99 -0.32 -17.52
CA SER A 125 1.07 0.80 -17.83
C SER A 125 -0.37 0.41 -18.16
N MET A 126 -1.20 0.20 -17.13
CA MET A 126 -2.64 0.05 -17.34
C MET A 126 -3.42 1.10 -16.60
N HIS A 127 -4.42 1.63 -17.30
CA HIS A 127 -5.66 2.03 -16.68
C HIS A 127 -6.52 0.78 -16.50
N ILE A 128 -6.69 0.34 -15.26
CA ILE A 128 -7.75 -0.58 -14.87
C ILE A 128 -8.92 0.30 -14.45
N GLY A 129 -10.15 -0.10 -14.81
CA GLY A 129 -11.34 0.51 -14.26
C GLY A 129 -11.42 0.36 -12.73
N THR A 130 -12.56 -0.09 -12.24
CA THR A 130 -12.76 -0.37 -10.82
C THR A 130 -12.33 -1.79 -10.47
N ILE A 131 -11.73 -1.96 -9.30
CA ILE A 131 -11.47 -3.26 -8.70
C ILE A 131 -12.46 -3.45 -7.55
N ASN A 132 -13.49 -4.26 -7.77
CA ASN A 132 -14.50 -4.55 -6.77
C ASN A 132 -14.24 -5.90 -6.09
N LEU A 133 -13.78 -5.85 -4.85
CA LEU A 133 -13.53 -7.03 -4.00
C LEU A 133 -14.50 -7.08 -2.81
N GLN A 134 -15.60 -6.35 -2.89
CA GLN A 134 -16.56 -6.26 -1.81
C GLN A 134 -16.96 -7.65 -1.29
N ASP A 135 -17.01 -7.83 0.02
CA ASP A 135 -17.43 -9.05 0.70
C ASP A 135 -16.59 -10.30 0.35
N CYS A 136 -15.37 -10.13 -0.19
CA CYS A 136 -14.37 -11.20 -0.26
C CYS A 136 -13.79 -11.48 1.14
N THR A 137 -14.61 -12.08 2.00
CA THR A 137 -14.33 -12.18 3.44
C THR A 137 -13.07 -12.97 3.79
N ASN A 138 -12.62 -13.91 2.95
CA ASN A 138 -11.36 -14.65 3.14
C ASN A 138 -10.15 -14.03 2.42
N LEU A 139 -10.32 -12.88 1.76
CA LEU A 139 -9.21 -12.22 1.08
C LEU A 139 -8.16 -11.83 2.12
N GLN A 140 -6.94 -12.36 1.95
CA GLN A 140 -5.79 -12.09 2.81
C GLN A 140 -4.87 -11.07 2.18
N GLN A 141 -4.68 -11.16 0.85
CA GLN A 141 -3.74 -10.33 0.13
C GLN A 141 -4.36 -9.71 -1.13
N LEU A 142 -4.19 -8.39 -1.27
CA LEU A 142 -4.32 -7.66 -2.52
C LEU A 142 -2.96 -7.07 -2.87
N ALA A 143 -2.49 -7.34 -4.10
CA ALA A 143 -1.25 -6.79 -4.62
C ALA A 143 -1.45 -6.26 -6.04
N LEU A 144 -1.24 -4.95 -6.22
CA LEU A 144 -1.09 -4.29 -7.51
C LEU A 144 0.39 -3.97 -7.68
N ILE A 145 1.04 -4.60 -8.64
CA ILE A 145 2.50 -4.59 -8.80
C ILE A 145 2.83 -4.02 -10.19
N PRO A 146 3.30 -2.77 -10.28
CA PRO A 146 3.74 -2.20 -11.53
C PRO A 146 5.07 -2.81 -11.96
N ASP A 147 5.43 -2.60 -13.23
CA ASP A 147 6.80 -2.75 -13.71
C ASP A 147 7.74 -1.66 -13.12
N SER A 148 9.00 -1.64 -13.57
CA SER A 148 9.99 -0.67 -13.10
C SER A 148 9.87 0.75 -13.67
N GLU A 149 9.09 0.94 -14.73
CA GLU A 149 9.05 2.18 -15.53
C GLU A 149 7.70 2.91 -15.44
N HIS A 150 6.64 2.22 -15.06
CA HIS A 150 5.26 2.66 -15.17
C HIS A 150 4.49 2.51 -13.85
N MET A 151 3.35 3.20 -13.74
CA MET A 151 2.41 3.04 -12.62
C MET A 151 1.15 2.32 -13.07
N ILE A 152 0.52 1.57 -12.17
CA ILE A 152 -0.85 1.08 -12.39
C ILE A 152 -1.82 2.21 -12.06
N TYR A 153 -2.70 2.57 -12.97
CA TYR A 153 -3.81 3.47 -12.70
C TYR A 153 -5.07 2.66 -12.43
N VAL A 154 -5.77 2.97 -11.34
CA VAL A 154 -7.05 2.32 -10.97
C VAL A 154 -8.06 3.39 -10.58
N ASP A 155 -9.24 3.38 -11.22
CA ASP A 155 -10.32 4.33 -10.93
C ASP A 155 -10.80 4.25 -9.47
N GLY A 156 -10.80 3.04 -8.90
CA GLY A 156 -11.10 2.84 -7.48
C GLY A 156 -10.99 1.38 -7.04
N ILE A 157 -10.76 1.19 -5.74
CA ILE A 157 -10.66 -0.14 -5.14
C ILE A 157 -11.69 -0.27 -4.02
N ASN A 158 -12.69 -1.13 -4.19
CA ASN A 158 -13.68 -1.42 -3.16
C ASN A 158 -13.26 -2.63 -2.32
N LEU A 159 -12.89 -2.38 -1.07
CA LEU A 159 -12.49 -3.39 -0.07
C LEU A 159 -13.51 -3.56 1.07
N GLN A 160 -14.74 -3.04 0.90
CA GLN A 160 -15.78 -3.18 1.90
C GLN A 160 -16.03 -4.67 2.20
N GLY A 161 -16.05 -5.07 3.48
CA GLY A 161 -16.31 -6.46 3.86
C GLY A 161 -15.10 -7.41 3.74
N CYS A 162 -13.94 -6.96 3.24
CA CYS A 162 -12.67 -7.72 3.20
C CYS A 162 -12.05 -7.90 4.60
N THR A 163 -12.76 -8.56 5.51
CA THR A 163 -12.44 -8.56 6.95
C THR A 163 -11.18 -9.33 7.34
N ASN A 164 -10.67 -10.21 6.47
CA ASN A 164 -9.43 -10.96 6.69
C ASN A 164 -8.19 -10.38 5.97
N LEU A 165 -8.31 -9.23 5.30
CA LEU A 165 -7.17 -8.65 4.59
C LEU A 165 -6.05 -8.33 5.59
N ASP A 166 -4.88 -8.95 5.41
CA ASP A 166 -3.70 -8.81 6.26
C ASP A 166 -2.56 -8.05 5.57
N SER A 167 -2.52 -8.07 4.23
CA SER A 167 -1.51 -7.42 3.42
C SER A 167 -2.13 -6.65 2.25
N PHE A 168 -1.77 -5.37 2.15
CA PHE A 168 -2.12 -4.53 1.01
C PHE A 168 -0.86 -3.96 0.36
N ILE A 169 -0.68 -4.26 -0.93
CA ILE A 169 0.43 -3.74 -1.75
C ILE A 169 -0.19 -3.04 -2.95
N CYS A 170 0.16 -1.78 -3.14
CA CYS A 170 -0.29 -1.00 -4.30
C CYS A 170 0.86 -0.17 -4.83
N GLY A 171 1.35 -0.54 -6.01
CA GLY A 171 2.20 0.31 -6.81
C GLY A 171 1.38 0.95 -7.93
N GLY A 172 0.85 2.14 -7.69
CA GLY A 172 -0.09 2.74 -8.62
C GLY A 172 -0.80 3.99 -8.11
N GLN A 173 -1.47 4.68 -9.04
CA GLN A 173 -2.33 5.81 -8.79
C GLN A 173 -3.76 5.34 -8.51
N THR A 174 -4.37 5.91 -7.49
CA THR A 174 -5.80 5.74 -7.23
C THR A 174 -6.37 6.94 -6.48
N ASP A 175 -7.52 7.42 -6.97
CA ASP A 175 -8.24 8.55 -6.38
C ASP A 175 -9.13 8.11 -5.21
N GLN A 176 -9.45 6.81 -5.12
CA GLN A 176 -10.42 6.25 -4.17
C GLN A 176 -9.91 4.97 -3.53
N ILE A 177 -9.22 5.13 -2.39
CA ILE A 177 -8.86 4.01 -1.52
C ILE A 177 -9.10 4.32 -0.04
N ASP A 178 -10.04 3.59 0.58
CA ASP A 178 -10.21 3.56 2.02
C ASP A 178 -9.78 2.20 2.60
N LEU A 179 -8.71 2.21 3.39
CA LEU A 179 -8.24 1.04 4.11
C LEU A 179 -8.74 1.01 5.55
N SER A 180 -9.57 1.98 5.96
CA SER A 180 -10.03 2.09 7.33
C SER A 180 -10.87 0.89 7.77
N GLY A 181 -10.76 0.54 9.06
CA GLY A 181 -11.54 -0.54 9.64
C GLY A 181 -11.09 -1.95 9.26
N LEU A 182 -10.08 -2.13 8.42
CA LEU A 182 -9.49 -3.44 8.10
C LEU A 182 -8.71 -3.97 9.32
N LYS A 183 -9.44 -4.59 10.26
CA LYS A 183 -8.92 -4.97 11.59
C LYS A 183 -7.81 -6.02 11.57
N LYS A 184 -7.69 -6.78 10.47
CA LYS A 184 -6.65 -7.82 10.30
C LYS A 184 -5.40 -7.31 9.60
N LEU A 185 -5.46 -6.13 8.96
CA LEU A 185 -4.36 -5.55 8.21
C LEU A 185 -3.13 -5.40 9.09
N GLU A 186 -2.03 -6.02 8.70
CA GLU A 186 -0.74 -6.02 9.40
C GLU A 186 0.31 -5.21 8.67
N ASP A 187 0.29 -5.22 7.32
CA ASP A 187 1.30 -4.61 6.47
C ASP A 187 0.65 -3.84 5.31
N VAL A 188 1.13 -2.61 5.10
CA VAL A 188 0.72 -1.74 3.99
C VAL A 188 1.96 -1.24 3.27
N MET A 189 2.02 -1.53 1.96
CA MET A 189 2.98 -0.94 1.03
C MET A 189 2.21 -0.17 -0.03
N PHE A 190 2.42 1.14 -0.07
CA PHE A 190 1.82 2.03 -1.07
C PHE A 190 2.92 2.82 -1.76
N THR A 191 3.07 2.64 -3.07
CA THR A 191 4.05 3.34 -3.91
C THR A 191 3.34 3.89 -5.14
N GLY A 192 2.86 5.13 -5.07
CA GLY A 192 2.15 5.74 -6.19
C GLY A 192 1.44 7.00 -5.77
N GLU A 193 0.37 7.37 -6.46
CA GLU A 193 -0.27 8.67 -6.29
C GLU A 193 -1.63 8.56 -5.59
N THR A 194 -1.77 9.29 -4.49
CA THR A 194 -3.03 9.52 -3.80
C THR A 194 -2.90 10.74 -2.91
N GLU A 195 -3.90 11.62 -2.87
CA GLU A 195 -3.84 12.80 -1.99
C GLU A 195 -4.08 12.46 -0.51
N THR A 196 -4.87 11.41 -0.26
CA THR A 196 -5.28 11.00 1.08
C THR A 196 -5.18 9.49 1.25
N LEU A 197 -4.64 9.05 2.38
CA LEU A 197 -4.65 7.64 2.75
C LEU A 197 -5.20 7.47 4.17
N ASN A 198 -6.33 6.77 4.27
CA ASN A 198 -7.00 6.52 5.54
C ASN A 198 -6.74 5.08 6.03
N LEU A 199 -6.05 4.96 7.16
CA LEU A 199 -5.74 3.68 7.82
C LEU A 199 -6.37 3.60 9.22
N ASP A 200 -7.39 4.42 9.47
CA ASP A 200 -8.05 4.47 10.76
C ASP A 200 -8.59 3.10 11.18
N ARG A 201 -8.49 2.78 12.47
CA ARG A 201 -9.01 1.55 13.10
C ARG A 201 -8.39 0.25 12.57
N CYS A 202 -7.30 0.29 11.79
CA CYS A 202 -6.47 -0.88 11.45
C CYS A 202 -5.69 -1.38 12.67
N SER A 203 -6.40 -2.04 13.58
CA SER A 203 -5.95 -2.33 14.95
C SER A 203 -4.77 -3.30 15.05
N LYS A 204 -4.49 -4.06 13.99
CA LYS A 204 -3.36 -4.99 13.88
C LYS A 204 -2.16 -4.45 13.10
N LEU A 205 -2.27 -3.27 12.49
CA LEU A 205 -1.26 -2.72 11.60
C LEU A 205 0.08 -2.54 12.33
N LYS A 206 1.14 -3.15 11.77
CA LYS A 206 2.49 -3.22 12.33
C LYS A 206 3.47 -2.41 11.52
N ASN A 207 3.39 -2.47 10.19
CA ASN A 207 4.33 -1.79 9.31
C ASN A 207 3.61 -1.04 8.20
N ILE A 208 4.09 0.17 7.94
CA ILE A 208 3.63 1.04 6.87
C ILE A 208 4.85 1.47 6.05
N TYR A 209 4.75 1.32 4.74
CA TYR A 209 5.69 1.87 3.78
C TYR A 209 4.91 2.66 2.73
N ILE A 210 5.11 3.97 2.70
CA ILE A 210 4.42 4.88 1.77
C ILE A 210 5.45 5.72 1.02
N ILE A 211 5.38 5.67 -0.30
CA ILE A 211 6.02 6.62 -1.21
C ILE A 211 4.91 7.19 -2.07
N SER A 212 4.73 8.51 -2.02
CA SER A 212 3.74 9.19 -2.86
C SER A 212 4.09 10.65 -3.03
N ASP A 213 4.13 11.13 -4.27
CA ASP A 213 4.45 12.53 -4.53
C ASP A 213 3.28 13.48 -4.25
N THR A 214 2.05 12.95 -4.24
CA THR A 214 0.80 13.70 -4.09
C THR A 214 0.18 13.63 -2.68
N LEU A 215 0.65 12.72 -1.81
CA LEU A 215 0.06 12.53 -0.47
C LEU A 215 0.16 13.77 0.42
N LYS A 216 -1.01 14.32 0.78
CA LYS A 216 -1.19 15.47 1.67
C LYS A 216 -1.69 15.07 3.05
N THR A 217 -2.49 13.99 3.15
CA THR A 217 -3.10 13.56 4.42
C THR A 217 -2.94 12.06 4.65
N LEU A 218 -2.43 11.70 5.83
CA LEU A 218 -2.36 10.33 6.33
C LEU A 218 -3.06 10.24 7.68
N SER A 219 -4.12 9.42 7.78
CA SER A 219 -4.85 9.21 9.04
C SER A 219 -4.54 7.84 9.65
N LEU A 220 -4.19 7.83 10.94
CA LEU A 220 -3.77 6.64 11.71
C LEU A 220 -4.56 6.47 13.01
N LYS A 221 -5.77 7.02 13.12
CA LYS A 221 -6.57 7.02 14.36
C LYS A 221 -6.90 5.58 14.75
N GLY A 222 -6.61 5.20 16.00
CA GLY A 222 -6.86 3.83 16.46
C GLY A 222 -5.81 2.80 16.04
N VAL A 223 -4.76 3.19 15.31
CA VAL A 223 -3.64 2.31 14.95
C VAL A 223 -2.65 2.20 16.11
N ARG A 224 -2.88 1.27 17.04
CA ARG A 224 -2.12 1.20 18.31
C ARG A 224 -0.92 0.24 18.29
N LYS A 225 -0.81 -0.64 17.28
CA LYS A 225 0.22 -1.69 17.21
C LYS A 225 1.39 -1.38 16.27
N LEU A 226 1.40 -0.19 15.66
CA LEU A 226 2.41 0.23 14.70
C LEU A 226 3.82 0.18 15.31
N LYS A 227 4.72 -0.54 14.64
CA LYS A 227 6.12 -0.74 15.02
C LYS A 227 7.08 -0.01 14.08
N GLY A 228 6.74 0.03 12.78
CA GLY A 228 7.55 0.67 11.76
C GLY A 228 6.70 1.54 10.85
N ILE A 229 7.17 2.74 10.56
CA ILE A 229 6.57 3.61 9.54
C ILE A 229 7.65 4.23 8.68
N THR A 230 7.50 4.11 7.37
CA THR A 230 8.24 4.87 6.37
C THR A 230 7.25 5.65 5.53
N VAL A 231 7.42 6.97 5.46
CA VAL A 231 6.65 7.86 4.60
C VAL A 231 7.62 8.81 3.90
N LYS A 232 7.61 8.79 2.57
CA LYS A 232 8.26 9.77 1.70
C LYS A 232 7.16 10.43 0.89
N ALA A 233 6.79 11.64 1.29
CA ALA A 233 5.68 12.38 0.70
C ALA A 233 6.00 13.89 0.71
N PRO A 234 6.49 14.45 -0.41
CA PRO A 234 6.90 15.85 -0.50
C PRO A 234 5.78 16.86 -0.24
N SER A 235 4.52 16.42 -0.26
CA SER A 235 3.33 17.25 -0.01
C SER A 235 2.77 17.09 1.41
N LEU A 236 3.32 16.19 2.23
CA LEU A 236 2.83 15.90 3.58
C LEU A 236 3.36 16.91 4.61
N GLU A 237 2.48 17.78 5.12
CA GLU A 237 2.84 18.84 6.08
C GLU A 237 2.64 18.48 7.56
N SER A 238 1.90 17.40 7.84
CA SER A 238 1.66 16.93 9.20
C SER A 238 1.69 15.41 9.29
N LEU A 239 2.17 14.90 10.43
CA LEU A 239 2.22 13.46 10.71
C LEU A 239 2.00 13.24 12.21
N ASP A 240 0.79 12.87 12.60
CA ASP A 240 0.46 12.56 14.00
C ASP A 240 0.83 11.11 14.34
N LEU A 241 1.85 10.95 15.20
CA LEU A 241 2.28 9.66 15.74
C LEU A 241 2.01 9.51 17.26
N SER A 242 1.28 10.46 17.86
CA SER A 242 1.12 10.58 19.33
C SER A 242 0.46 9.35 19.97
N LYS A 243 -0.35 8.60 19.21
CA LYS A 243 -1.02 7.38 19.67
C LYS A 243 -0.25 6.10 19.34
N ASN A 244 0.77 6.15 18.49
CA ASN A 244 1.52 4.98 18.01
C ASN A 244 2.69 4.62 18.95
N LYS A 245 2.41 4.42 20.24
CA LYS A 245 3.42 4.28 21.31
C LYS A 245 4.36 3.06 21.19
N LYS A 246 4.11 2.15 20.25
CA LYS A 246 4.90 0.92 20.01
C LYS A 246 5.94 1.06 18.89
N LEU A 247 6.08 2.26 18.32
CA LEU A 247 7.06 2.54 17.27
C LEU A 247 8.50 2.24 17.72
N LYS A 248 9.23 1.53 16.86
CA LYS A 248 10.66 1.23 16.95
C LYS A 248 11.46 1.91 15.82
N ASN A 249 10.80 2.15 14.69
CA ASN A 249 11.38 2.70 13.48
C ASN A 249 10.45 3.77 12.89
N VAL A 250 10.96 4.99 12.74
CA VAL A 250 10.25 6.09 12.06
C VAL A 250 11.17 6.64 10.99
N ASN A 251 10.68 6.65 9.75
CA ASN A 251 11.32 7.30 8.62
C ASN A 251 10.32 8.20 7.91
N CYS A 252 10.34 9.48 8.24
CA CYS A 252 9.56 10.54 7.59
C CYS A 252 10.52 11.49 6.84
N HIS A 253 11.51 10.92 6.14
CA HIS A 253 12.43 11.71 5.36
C HIS A 253 11.76 12.30 4.13
N TYR A 254 12.19 13.49 3.73
CA TYR A 254 11.68 14.14 2.52
C TYR A 254 10.14 14.32 2.56
N THR A 255 9.66 14.79 3.71
CA THR A 255 8.30 15.32 3.87
C THR A 255 8.37 16.84 4.09
N GLN A 256 7.25 17.50 4.36
CA GLN A 256 7.20 18.93 4.70
C GLN A 256 6.72 19.17 6.13
N ILE A 257 6.85 18.16 7.00
CA ILE A 257 6.40 18.27 8.39
C ILE A 257 7.06 19.44 9.12
N THR A 258 6.23 20.18 9.86
CA THR A 258 6.64 21.35 10.65
C THR A 258 6.96 20.97 12.09
N SER A 259 6.37 19.88 12.58
CA SER A 259 6.54 19.33 13.92
C SER A 259 6.46 17.79 13.89
N LEU A 260 6.97 17.15 14.93
CA LEU A 260 6.92 15.71 15.11
C LEU A 260 6.91 15.38 16.61
N ASP A 261 5.76 14.96 17.14
CA ASP A 261 5.65 14.51 18.54
C ASP A 261 6.01 13.03 18.67
N LEU A 262 7.08 12.76 19.42
CA LEU A 262 7.56 11.42 19.75
C LEU A 262 7.69 11.20 21.27
N SER A 263 7.06 12.05 22.07
CA SER A 263 7.16 12.04 23.54
C SER A 263 6.75 10.70 24.16
N GLY A 264 5.79 10.00 23.52
CA GLY A 264 5.30 8.69 23.93
C GLY A 264 6.14 7.48 23.48
N ASN A 265 7.16 7.67 22.63
CA ASN A 265 7.82 6.57 21.90
C ASN A 265 9.12 6.10 22.57
N LYS A 266 9.02 5.59 23.81
CA LYS A 266 10.17 5.15 24.62
C LYS A 266 11.01 4.03 23.98
N ASP A 267 10.38 3.21 23.14
CA ASP A 267 10.99 2.07 22.44
C ASP A 267 11.58 2.44 21.07
N LEU A 268 11.48 3.70 20.64
CA LEU A 268 12.00 4.16 19.35
C LEU A 268 13.52 3.96 19.29
N LYS A 269 14.01 3.28 18.25
CA LYS A 269 15.43 2.96 18.03
C LYS A 269 16.03 3.76 16.88
N TYR A 270 15.25 3.99 15.82
CA TYR A 270 15.70 4.63 14.59
C TYR A 270 14.74 5.76 14.21
N LEU A 271 15.27 6.98 14.11
CA LEU A 271 14.55 8.15 13.65
C LEU A 271 15.27 8.78 12.46
N HIS A 272 14.59 8.79 11.32
CA HIS A 272 15.00 9.45 10.09
C HIS A 272 13.98 10.53 9.75
N CYS A 273 14.34 11.78 9.96
CA CYS A 273 13.51 12.95 9.67
C CYS A 273 14.29 14.00 8.87
N GLN A 274 15.31 13.55 8.12
CA GLN A 274 16.09 14.44 7.25
C GLN A 274 15.26 15.00 6.09
N ASN A 275 15.69 16.14 5.56
CA ASN A 275 15.06 16.85 4.44
C ASN A 275 13.66 17.40 4.75
N ASN A 276 13.35 17.65 6.02
CA ASN A 276 12.16 18.39 6.44
C ASN A 276 12.54 19.84 6.73
N ARG A 277 12.63 20.67 5.69
CA ARG A 277 13.19 22.04 5.81
C ARG A 277 12.36 22.94 6.74
N LYS A 278 11.06 22.67 6.89
CA LYS A 278 10.14 23.39 7.79
C LYS A 278 10.18 22.89 9.25
N LEU A 279 10.89 21.80 9.56
CA LEU A 279 10.99 21.27 10.92
C LEU A 279 11.94 22.12 11.78
N THR A 280 11.38 22.93 12.67
CA THR A 280 12.13 23.91 13.50
C THR A 280 12.45 23.42 14.91
N SER A 281 11.70 22.44 15.41
CA SER A 281 11.92 21.83 16.73
C SER A 281 11.73 20.32 16.67
N LEU A 282 12.46 19.61 17.52
CA LEU A 282 12.37 18.16 17.65
C LEU A 282 12.74 17.78 19.10
N ASP A 283 11.78 17.19 19.82
CA ASP A 283 12.01 16.63 21.14
C ASP A 283 12.16 15.11 21.08
N VAL A 284 13.37 14.62 21.36
CA VAL A 284 13.69 13.19 21.45
C VAL A 284 13.95 12.74 22.88
N THR A 285 13.66 13.58 23.88
CA THR A 285 14.03 13.29 25.27
C THR A 285 13.29 12.10 25.86
N GLY A 286 12.07 11.83 25.40
CA GLY A 286 11.27 10.64 25.71
C GLY A 286 11.75 9.35 25.01
N CYS A 287 12.50 9.46 23.91
CA CYS A 287 12.98 8.34 23.10
C CYS A 287 14.24 7.68 23.71
N THR A 288 14.15 7.18 24.94
CA THR A 288 15.32 6.70 25.72
C THR A 288 16.05 5.50 25.08
N SER A 289 15.39 4.74 24.20
CA SER A 289 16.00 3.64 23.44
C SER A 289 16.64 4.06 22.10
N LEU A 290 16.65 5.36 21.77
CA LEU A 290 17.11 5.86 20.48
C LEU A 290 18.59 5.55 20.27
N ARG A 291 18.89 4.92 19.12
CA ARG A 291 20.24 4.54 18.69
C ARG A 291 20.71 5.37 17.48
N TYR A 292 19.79 5.72 16.59
CA TYR A 292 20.09 6.44 15.35
C TYR A 292 19.14 7.63 15.22
N LEU A 293 19.73 8.83 15.10
CA LEU A 293 19.01 10.06 14.82
C LEU A 293 19.61 10.73 13.58
N ARG A 294 18.83 10.83 12.51
CA ARG A 294 19.18 11.62 11.31
C ARG A 294 18.15 12.72 11.12
N CYS A 295 18.55 13.97 11.34
CA CYS A 295 17.76 15.19 11.18
C CYS A 295 18.45 16.20 10.23
N HIS A 296 19.19 15.69 9.24
CA HIS A 296 19.90 16.52 8.27
C HIS A 296 18.96 17.44 7.48
N ASN A 297 19.43 18.59 7.03
CA ASN A 297 18.66 19.51 6.19
C ASN A 297 17.29 19.88 6.81
N THR A 298 17.31 20.26 8.08
CA THR A 298 16.15 20.75 8.84
C THR A 298 16.44 22.15 9.39
N ALA A 299 15.40 22.88 9.81
CA ALA A 299 15.57 24.22 10.39
C ALA A 299 15.85 24.21 11.91
N LEU A 300 16.23 23.05 12.48
CA LEU A 300 16.50 22.89 13.90
C LEU A 300 17.57 23.87 14.40
N THR A 301 17.26 24.61 15.47
CA THR A 301 18.21 25.51 16.15
C THR A 301 18.83 24.91 17.40
N LYS A 302 18.21 23.85 17.93
CA LYS A 302 18.66 23.11 19.12
C LYS A 302 18.27 21.64 18.99
N ILE A 303 19.05 20.77 19.63
CA ILE A 303 18.69 19.37 19.84
C ILE A 303 19.18 18.91 21.22
N ASN A 304 18.28 18.33 22.02
CA ASN A 304 18.62 17.79 23.33
C ASN A 304 18.67 16.26 23.28
N VAL A 305 19.89 15.71 23.33
CA VAL A 305 20.11 14.26 23.30
C VAL A 305 20.59 13.68 24.65
N LYS A 306 20.45 14.44 25.76
CA LYS A 306 21.01 14.07 27.08
C LYS A 306 20.46 12.75 27.61
N THR A 307 19.21 12.41 27.30
CA THR A 307 18.53 11.20 27.78
C THR A 307 18.76 9.99 26.87
N ASN A 308 19.16 10.19 25.61
CA ASN A 308 19.40 9.14 24.62
C ASN A 308 20.78 8.49 24.84
N LYS A 309 20.98 7.85 26.00
CA LYS A 309 22.26 7.22 26.40
C LYS A 309 22.70 6.08 25.47
N LYS A 310 21.75 5.51 24.72
CA LYS A 310 22.00 4.46 23.71
C LYS A 310 22.33 5.01 22.32
N LEU A 311 22.39 6.34 22.14
CA LEU A 311 22.64 6.96 20.84
C LEU A 311 24.04 6.58 20.31
N GLU A 312 24.06 6.00 19.11
CA GLU A 312 25.25 5.50 18.42
C GLU A 312 25.60 6.37 17.22
N ILE A 313 24.58 6.90 16.52
CA ILE A 313 24.73 7.76 15.35
C ILE A 313 23.88 9.02 15.52
N LEU A 314 24.52 10.19 15.39
CA LEU A 314 23.86 11.49 15.29
C LEU A 314 24.22 12.17 13.98
N GLY A 315 23.22 12.42 13.16
CA GLY A 315 23.35 13.19 11.92
C GLY A 315 22.49 14.45 11.98
N CYS A 316 23.12 15.62 12.06
CA CYS A 316 22.48 16.93 12.06
C CYS A 316 23.10 17.91 11.06
N LYS A 317 23.76 17.38 10.00
CA LYS A 317 24.25 18.17 8.86
C LYS A 317 23.23 19.20 8.37
N ASN A 318 23.68 20.41 8.03
CA ASN A 318 22.87 21.48 7.46
C ASN A 318 21.66 21.79 8.33
N THR A 319 21.91 22.11 9.59
CA THR A 319 20.92 22.60 10.55
C THR A 319 21.40 23.91 11.16
N LYS A 320 20.54 24.63 11.88
CA LYS A 320 20.88 25.90 12.53
C LYS A 320 21.36 25.71 13.97
N ILE A 321 21.79 24.49 14.34
CA ILE A 321 22.21 24.15 15.71
C ILE A 321 23.49 24.89 16.09
N THR A 322 23.49 25.57 17.24
CA THR A 322 24.63 26.35 17.75
C THR A 322 25.46 25.62 18.81
N SER A 323 24.90 24.61 19.47
CA SER A 323 25.60 23.84 20.50
C SER A 323 25.12 22.38 20.57
N LEU A 324 26.05 21.48 20.87
CA LEU A 324 25.79 20.05 21.06
C LEU A 324 26.33 19.57 22.41
N LYS A 325 25.45 19.14 23.31
CA LYS A 325 25.81 18.61 24.63
C LYS A 325 25.85 17.09 24.61
N LEU A 326 27.04 16.51 24.37
CA LEU A 326 27.20 15.06 24.11
C LEU A 326 27.78 14.24 25.28
N LYS A 327 28.04 14.87 26.45
CA LYS A 327 28.68 14.21 27.62
C LYS A 327 27.98 12.94 28.11
N LYS A 328 26.68 12.75 27.83
CA LYS A 328 25.88 11.58 28.24
C LYS A 328 25.78 10.50 27.15
N ASN A 329 26.17 10.79 25.92
CA ASN A 329 26.03 9.88 24.77
C ASN A 329 27.27 9.00 24.62
N ARG A 330 27.53 8.16 25.64
CA ARG A 330 28.77 7.37 25.72
C ARG A 330 28.94 6.34 24.62
N LYS A 331 27.86 5.93 23.96
CA LYS A 331 27.88 4.99 22.83
C LYS A 331 28.02 5.67 21.46
N LEU A 332 28.03 7.01 21.42
CA LEU A 332 28.08 7.75 20.16
C LEU A 332 29.41 7.46 19.46
N ARG A 333 29.33 6.88 18.26
CA ARG A 333 30.49 6.49 17.45
C ARG A 333 30.54 7.18 16.10
N PHE A 334 29.45 7.81 15.66
CA PHE A 334 29.41 8.63 14.46
C PHE A 334 28.67 9.94 14.71
N LEU A 335 29.27 11.05 14.29
CA LEU A 335 28.66 12.38 14.31
C LEU A 335 28.89 13.08 12.98
N ASN A 336 27.80 13.55 12.37
CA ASN A 336 27.87 14.48 11.24
C ASN A 336 27.10 15.77 11.56
N CYS A 337 27.84 16.85 11.80
CA CYS A 337 27.39 18.20 12.12
C CYS A 337 27.97 19.26 11.16
N MET A 338 28.36 18.86 9.94
CA MET A 338 28.71 19.79 8.85
C MET A 338 27.57 20.80 8.60
N GLY A 339 27.87 22.04 8.26
CA GLY A 339 26.86 23.07 7.99
C GLY A 339 25.98 23.37 9.20
N THR A 340 26.50 23.20 10.42
CA THR A 340 25.87 23.70 11.66
C THR A 340 26.56 24.98 12.12
N LYS A 341 26.05 25.61 13.18
CA LYS A 341 26.65 26.80 13.81
C LYS A 341 27.44 26.45 15.08
N VAL A 342 27.84 25.18 15.25
CA VAL A 342 28.60 24.71 16.40
C VAL A 342 30.05 25.19 16.27
N GLN A 343 30.57 25.84 17.32
CA GLN A 343 31.97 26.30 17.36
C GLN A 343 32.87 25.44 18.24
N LYS A 344 32.31 24.82 19.30
CA LYS A 344 33.03 23.97 20.25
C LYS A 344 32.33 22.63 20.41
N LEU A 345 33.10 21.55 20.44
CA LEU A 345 32.60 20.20 20.51
C LEU A 345 33.39 19.34 21.50
N ASP A 346 32.77 19.01 22.63
CA ASP A 346 33.34 18.08 23.61
C ASP A 346 32.92 16.63 23.31
N LEU A 347 33.87 15.85 22.79
CA LEU A 347 33.74 14.43 22.47
C LEU A 347 34.40 13.53 23.52
N SER A 348 34.91 14.07 24.63
CA SER A 348 35.70 13.37 25.65
C SER A 348 34.99 12.18 26.30
N LYS A 349 33.65 12.16 26.27
CA LYS A 349 32.82 11.07 26.81
C LYS A 349 32.14 10.22 25.74
N THR A 350 32.53 10.35 24.47
CA THR A 350 31.97 9.58 23.33
C THR A 350 32.94 8.48 22.87
N CYS A 351 32.47 7.58 21.99
CA CYS A 351 33.26 6.55 21.30
C CYS A 351 33.72 6.98 19.89
N ILE A 352 33.64 8.26 19.54
CA ILE A 352 34.11 8.77 18.25
C ILE A 352 35.65 8.73 18.24
N ARG A 353 36.22 7.81 17.46
CA ARG A 353 37.66 7.56 17.31
C ARG A 353 37.94 7.14 15.85
N GLY A 354 39.05 7.58 15.28
CA GLY A 354 39.45 7.22 13.91
C GLY A 354 38.82 8.09 12.81
N GLU A 355 39.39 8.01 11.62
CA GLU A 355 39.00 8.80 10.46
C GLU A 355 37.57 8.48 10.00
N GLY A 356 36.90 9.47 9.41
CA GLY A 356 35.55 9.33 8.85
C GLY A 356 34.39 9.25 9.86
N ARG A 357 34.66 9.16 11.18
CA ARG A 357 33.63 9.06 12.23
C ARG A 357 33.09 10.39 12.72
N LEU A 358 33.85 11.48 12.55
CA LEU A 358 33.41 12.85 12.77
C LEU A 358 33.39 13.59 11.44
N ARG A 359 32.28 14.27 11.15
CA ARG A 359 32.18 15.26 10.07
C ARG A 359 31.71 16.58 10.69
N CYS A 360 32.60 17.57 10.75
CA CYS A 360 32.34 18.92 11.25
C CYS A 360 33.18 19.93 10.46
N GLU A 361 32.84 21.22 10.55
CA GLU A 361 33.66 22.27 9.93
C GLU A 361 35.09 22.25 10.49
N LYS A 362 36.07 22.63 9.65
CA LYS A 362 37.49 22.69 10.06
C LYS A 362 37.74 23.69 11.20
N THR A 363 36.85 24.67 11.35
CA THR A 363 36.92 25.73 12.37
C THR A 363 36.37 25.32 13.73
N VAL A 364 35.78 24.13 13.86
CA VAL A 364 35.24 23.65 15.15
C VAL A 364 36.38 23.24 16.06
N ASP A 365 36.45 23.81 17.25
CA ASP A 365 37.35 23.37 18.32
C ASP A 365 36.81 22.07 18.94
N VAL A 366 37.55 20.97 18.74
CA VAL A 366 37.13 19.62 19.15
C VAL A 366 38.01 19.09 20.27
N THR A 367 37.41 18.79 21.42
CA THR A 367 38.07 18.12 22.54
C THR A 367 37.79 16.61 22.51
N TYR A 368 38.84 15.80 22.51
CA TYR A 368 38.76 14.34 22.60
C TYR A 368 39.09 13.82 24.00
N ALA A 369 38.83 12.54 24.24
CA ALA A 369 39.32 11.89 25.45
C ALA A 369 40.85 11.80 25.40
N ALA A 370 41.52 11.99 26.54
CA ALA A 370 42.94 11.69 26.64
C ALA A 370 43.20 10.24 26.19
N ARG A 371 44.21 10.04 25.35
CA ARG A 371 44.68 8.68 25.01
C ARG A 371 45.13 8.04 26.33
N LYS A 372 44.53 6.92 26.73
CA LYS A 372 45.14 6.08 27.76
C LYS A 372 46.43 5.54 27.14
N LYS A 373 47.57 5.92 27.71
CA LYS A 373 48.88 5.39 27.35
C LYS A 373 48.93 3.89 27.59
#